data_AF-A0A7X8Y772-F1
#
_entry.id   AF-A0A7X8Y772-F1
#
_cell.length_a   1.000
_cell.length_b   1.000
_cell.length_c   1.000
_cell.angle_alpha   90.00
_cell.angle_beta   90.00
_cell.angle_gamma   90.00
#
_symmetry.space_group_name_H-M   'P 1'
#
loop_
_entity.id
_entity.type
_entity.pdbx_description
1 polymer ?
#
loop_
_entity_poly.entity_id
_entity_poly.type
_entity_poly.pdbx_seq_one_letter_code
_entity_poly.pdbx_strand_id
1 'polypeptide(L)'
;MFAGRYLWWMLIAVAVFLFFSMCFDYVTWAVVAISGCAEIAGSCGPIVLTMAGAIKPAGIGLAGVIMVFCTFARLRYLSASWLWALVALIWFSAAAAFPGILAAGWTGQLRPEMVVESLPVAFLFVTVFCGYLVIPFEEGNTVPFGQWAWLRAVTWLAAAYGVLTAIAETEGFGAIPARMLGMPWIASAIAAVQPRLASILDLGAGSTTPAYVVLAIFVAAVAASLLPQDVALLRARLSAPFMLRGSRR
;
A
#
# COMPACT_ATOMS: atom_id res chain seq x y z
N MET A 1 -25.45 -7.14 9.37
CA MET A 1 -24.14 -6.48 9.61
C MET A 1 -23.94 -5.43 8.54
N PHE A 2 -24.27 -4.16 8.80
CA PHE A 2 -24.16 -3.07 7.81
C PHE A 2 -23.14 -1.99 8.23
N ALA A 3 -22.95 -1.77 9.54
CA ALA A 3 -22.14 -0.67 10.06
C ALA A 3 -20.63 -0.78 9.73
N GLY A 4 -20.03 -1.98 9.81
CA GLY A 4 -18.60 -2.18 9.54
C GLY A 4 -18.22 -1.91 8.07
N ARG A 5 -19.12 -2.24 7.14
CA ARG A 5 -18.94 -1.99 5.71
C ARG A 5 -18.90 -0.50 5.39
N TYR A 6 -19.90 0.26 5.82
CA TYR A 6 -19.95 1.70 5.56
C TYR A 6 -18.82 2.45 6.24
N LEU A 7 -18.45 2.05 7.46
CA LEU A 7 -17.34 2.68 8.19
C LEU A 7 -16.01 2.52 7.43
N TRP A 8 -15.73 1.33 6.89
CA TRP A 8 -14.51 1.10 6.13
C TRP A 8 -14.46 1.89 4.82
N TRP A 9 -15.54 1.85 4.04
CA TRP A 9 -15.64 2.62 2.79
C TRP A 9 -15.56 4.13 3.03
N MET A 10 -16.20 4.61 4.11
CA MET A 10 -16.16 6.01 4.50
C MET A 10 -14.74 6.41 4.93
N LEU A 11 -14.06 5.62 5.75
CA LEU A 11 -12.71 5.95 6.21
C LEU A 11 -11.68 5.91 5.08
N ILE A 12 -11.79 4.95 4.14
CA ILE A 12 -10.94 4.94 2.95
C ILE A 12 -11.28 6.10 2.03
N ALA A 13 -12.55 6.39 1.80
CA ALA A 13 -12.93 7.56 1.00
C ALA A 13 -12.40 8.85 1.62
N VAL A 14 -12.43 8.97 2.95
CA VAL A 14 -11.84 10.11 3.68
C VAL A 14 -10.32 10.12 3.56
N ALA A 15 -9.64 8.98 3.70
CA ALA A 15 -8.19 8.91 3.56
C ALA A 15 -7.73 9.26 2.13
N VAL A 16 -8.42 8.73 1.12
CA VAL A 16 -8.21 9.04 -0.30
C VAL A 16 -8.54 10.51 -0.54
N PHE A 17 -9.65 11.04 -0.04
CA PHE A 17 -10.00 12.45 -0.18
C PHE A 17 -8.98 13.38 0.47
N LEU A 18 -8.49 13.06 1.68
CA LEU A 18 -7.44 13.82 2.36
C LEU A 18 -6.12 13.75 1.59
N PHE A 19 -5.76 12.57 1.08
CA PHE A 19 -4.58 12.41 0.24
C PHE A 19 -4.71 13.22 -1.05
N PHE A 20 -5.82 13.09 -1.78
CA PHE A 20 -6.05 13.83 -3.00
C PHE A 20 -6.17 15.33 -2.76
N SER A 21 -6.85 15.79 -1.72
CA SER A 21 -6.98 17.23 -1.43
C SER A 21 -5.65 17.85 -1.04
N MET A 22 -4.77 17.12 -0.35
CA MET A 22 -3.44 17.59 0.01
C MET A 22 -2.42 17.46 -1.14
N CYS A 23 -2.49 16.39 -1.92
CA CYS A 23 -1.58 16.15 -3.05
C CYS A 23 -1.97 16.92 -4.31
N PHE A 24 -3.26 17.09 -4.61
CA PHE A 24 -3.77 17.81 -5.78
C PHE A 24 -4.10 19.28 -5.53
N ASP A 25 -3.58 19.85 -4.44
CA ASP A 25 -3.51 21.30 -4.20
C ASP A 25 -2.58 22.03 -5.21
N TYR A 26 -2.36 21.46 -6.40
CA TYR A 26 -1.59 22.03 -7.51
C TYR A 26 -2.26 23.26 -8.10
N VAL A 27 -3.59 23.37 -8.08
CA VAL A 27 -4.29 24.54 -8.63
C VAL A 27 -4.05 25.76 -7.75
N THR A 28 -4.19 25.61 -6.42
CA THR A 28 -3.89 26.67 -5.46
C THR A 28 -2.42 27.06 -5.52
N TRP A 29 -1.51 26.08 -5.62
CA TRP A 29 -0.08 26.32 -5.74
C TRP A 29 0.32 26.97 -7.08
N ALA A 30 -0.26 26.53 -8.18
CA ALA A 30 -0.04 27.13 -9.49
C ALA A 30 -0.51 28.59 -9.50
N VAL A 31 -1.65 28.90 -8.88
CA VAL A 31 -2.13 30.27 -8.74
C VAL A 31 -1.19 31.11 -7.86
N VAL A 32 -0.65 30.57 -6.76
CA VAL A 32 0.32 31.27 -5.90
C VAL A 32 1.67 31.47 -6.60
N ALA A 33 2.13 30.50 -7.39
CA ALA A 33 3.36 30.59 -8.15
C ALA A 33 3.25 31.57 -9.35
N ILE A 34 2.14 31.50 -10.10
CA ILE A 34 1.87 32.37 -11.26
C ILE A 34 1.61 33.82 -10.82
N SER A 35 1.05 34.04 -9.63
CA SER A 35 0.80 35.39 -9.10
C SER A 35 2.06 36.13 -8.63
N GLY A 36 3.24 35.50 -8.64
CA GLY A 36 4.50 36.14 -8.25
C GLY A 36 4.57 36.51 -6.75
N CYS A 37 3.65 36.01 -5.92
CA CYS A 37 3.58 36.37 -4.50
C CYS A 37 4.88 36.04 -3.75
N ALA A 38 5.59 34.98 -4.17
CA ALA A 38 6.87 34.59 -3.59
C ALA A 38 8.02 35.58 -3.88
N GLU A 39 7.98 36.30 -5.01
CA GLU A 39 9.03 37.25 -5.43
C GLU A 39 8.72 38.70 -5.04
N ILE A 40 7.45 39.11 -5.05
CA ILE A 40 7.06 40.53 -4.90
C ILE A 40 6.64 40.89 -3.46
N ALA A 41 6.26 39.91 -2.65
CA ALA A 41 5.92 40.12 -1.25
C ALA A 41 6.48 38.98 -0.41
N GLY A 42 7.60 39.22 0.30
CA GLY A 42 8.19 38.28 1.27
C GLY A 42 7.25 37.79 2.41
N SER A 43 5.97 38.15 2.36
CA SER A 43 4.87 37.71 3.23
C SER A 43 4.28 36.33 2.87
N CYS A 44 4.36 35.87 1.61
CA CYS A 44 3.88 34.53 1.21
C CYS A 44 4.87 33.40 1.55
N GLY A 45 6.17 33.70 1.68
CA GLY A 45 7.22 32.72 1.99
C GLY A 45 7.00 31.91 3.29
N PRO A 46 6.61 32.54 4.42
CA PRO A 46 6.30 31.82 5.66
C PRO A 46 5.10 30.86 5.54
N ILE A 47 4.05 31.24 4.81
CA ILE A 47 2.90 30.36 4.55
C ILE A 47 3.30 29.18 3.67
N VAL A 48 4.13 29.43 2.66
CA VAL A 48 4.66 28.39 1.77
C VAL A 48 5.52 27.38 2.55
N LEU A 49 6.41 27.86 3.41
CA LEU A 49 7.26 27.01 4.26
C LEU A 49 6.46 26.21 5.29
N THR A 50 5.43 26.79 5.91
CA THR A 50 4.58 26.08 6.88
C THR A 50 3.68 25.04 6.21
N MET A 51 3.09 25.36 5.06
CA MET A 51 2.29 24.42 4.27
C MET A 51 3.14 23.26 3.74
N ALA A 52 4.25 23.54 3.06
CA ALA A 52 5.11 22.52 2.45
C ALA A 52 5.93 21.74 3.48
N GLY A 53 6.42 22.41 4.54
CA GLY A 53 7.33 21.81 5.52
C GLY A 53 6.64 21.10 6.68
N ALA A 54 5.39 21.44 7.02
CA ALA A 54 4.72 20.90 8.21
C ALA A 54 3.32 20.33 7.92
N ILE A 55 2.42 21.12 7.34
CA ILE A 55 1.00 20.73 7.21
C ILE A 55 0.84 19.54 6.25
N LYS A 56 1.44 19.62 5.06
CA LYS A 56 1.27 18.58 4.04
C LYS A 56 1.97 17.26 4.42
N PRO A 57 3.22 17.24 4.95
CA PRO A 57 3.83 16.01 5.48
C PRO A 57 3.03 15.40 6.63
N ALA A 58 2.50 16.22 7.54
CA ALA A 58 1.63 15.76 8.62
C ALA A 58 0.33 15.15 8.09
N GLY A 59 -0.27 15.77 7.05
CA GLY A 59 -1.45 15.25 6.37
C GLY A 59 -1.23 13.88 5.72
N ILE A 60 -0.11 13.71 5.01
CA ILE A 60 0.30 12.40 4.47
C ILE A 60 0.49 11.37 5.59
N GLY A 61 1.18 11.76 6.67
CA GLY A 61 1.39 10.89 7.82
C GLY A 61 0.05 10.44 8.44
N LEU A 62 -0.89 11.37 8.62
CA LEU A 62 -2.22 11.08 9.14
C LEU A 62 -3.00 10.15 8.19
N ALA A 63 -2.97 10.40 6.88
CA ALA A 63 -3.61 9.53 5.90
C ALA A 63 -3.02 8.11 5.95
N GLY A 64 -1.69 7.98 6.08
CA GLY A 64 -1.01 6.70 6.28
C GLY A 64 -1.50 5.97 7.54
N VAL A 65 -1.59 6.66 8.68
CA VAL A 65 -2.12 6.09 9.94
C VAL A 65 -3.56 5.63 9.79
N ILE A 66 -4.42 6.43 9.16
CA ILE A 66 -5.82 6.07 8.90
C ILE A 66 -5.87 4.81 8.01
N MET A 67 -5.05 4.74 6.96
CA MET A 67 -4.99 3.57 6.06
C MET A 67 -4.57 2.29 6.79
N VAL A 68 -3.59 2.36 7.69
CA VAL A 68 -3.22 1.24 8.55
C VAL A 68 -4.42 0.80 9.40
N PHE A 69 -5.05 1.72 10.11
CA PHE A 69 -6.20 1.42 10.97
C PHE A 69 -7.36 0.78 10.17
N CYS A 70 -7.67 1.34 8.99
CA CYS A 70 -8.70 0.81 8.09
C CYS A 70 -8.38 -0.60 7.63
N THR A 71 -7.13 -0.86 7.28
CA THR A 71 -6.67 -2.18 6.83
C THR A 71 -6.83 -3.21 7.95
N PHE A 72 -6.43 -2.86 9.17
CA PHE A 72 -6.61 -3.73 10.35
C PHE A 72 -8.09 -3.99 10.66
N ALA A 73 -8.92 -2.94 10.66
CA ALA A 73 -10.35 -3.08 10.89
C ALA A 73 -11.00 -3.99 9.85
N ARG A 74 -10.60 -3.87 8.58
CA ARG A 74 -11.10 -4.72 7.48
C ARG A 74 -10.68 -6.16 7.62
N LEU A 75 -9.42 -6.42 7.94
CA LEU A 75 -8.93 -7.78 8.16
C LEU A 75 -9.66 -8.44 9.32
N ARG A 76 -9.89 -7.69 10.41
CA ARG A 76 -10.62 -8.21 11.57
C ARG A 76 -12.08 -8.50 11.25
N TYR A 77 -12.71 -7.62 10.47
CA TYR A 77 -14.08 -7.77 10.00
C TYR A 77 -14.26 -8.99 9.09
N LEU A 78 -13.33 -9.19 8.15
CA LEU A 78 -13.28 -10.38 7.28
C LEU A 78 -12.83 -11.66 8.01
N SER A 79 -12.60 -11.62 9.32
CA SER A 79 -12.08 -12.74 10.13
C SER A 79 -10.77 -13.35 9.59
N ALA A 80 -9.96 -12.54 8.92
CA ALA A 80 -8.66 -12.98 8.41
C ALA A 80 -7.69 -13.28 9.57
N SER A 81 -6.73 -14.17 9.34
CA SER A 81 -5.70 -14.50 10.34
C SER A 81 -4.90 -13.27 10.74
N TRP A 82 -4.55 -13.16 12.02
CA TRP A 82 -3.74 -12.06 12.57
C TRP A 82 -2.40 -11.84 11.85
N LEU A 83 -1.84 -12.91 11.26
CA LEU A 83 -0.62 -12.85 10.47
C LEU A 83 -0.73 -11.87 9.29
N TRP A 84 -1.90 -11.72 8.66
CA TRP A 84 -2.09 -10.75 7.57
C TRP A 84 -1.99 -9.30 8.07
N ALA A 85 -2.36 -9.05 9.32
CA ALA A 85 -2.22 -7.73 9.93
C ALA A 85 -0.74 -7.40 10.17
N LEU A 86 0.07 -8.38 10.57
CA LEU A 86 1.53 -8.23 10.68
C LEU A 86 2.18 -8.00 9.32
N VAL A 87 1.79 -8.77 8.30
CA VAL A 87 2.27 -8.58 6.91
C VAL A 87 1.99 -7.15 6.44
N ALA A 88 0.74 -6.69 6.60
CA ALA A 88 0.35 -5.34 6.23
C ALA A 88 1.17 -4.28 6.99
N LEU A 89 1.35 -4.45 8.30
CA LEU A 89 2.12 -3.52 9.13
C LEU A 89 3.57 -3.39 8.66
N ILE A 90 4.21 -4.51 8.30
CA ILE A 90 5.58 -4.52 7.78
C ILE A 90 5.65 -3.77 6.45
N TRP A 91 4.73 -4.04 5.51
CA TRP A 91 4.70 -3.33 4.24
C TRP A 91 4.40 -1.84 4.40
N PHE A 92 3.46 -1.45 5.26
CA PHE A 92 3.20 -0.04 5.57
C PHE A 92 4.42 0.65 6.17
N SER A 93 5.13 -0.02 7.08
CA SER A 93 6.34 0.53 7.72
C SER A 93 7.48 0.71 6.71
N ALA A 94 7.69 -0.29 5.85
CA ALA A 94 8.68 -0.24 4.77
C ALA A 94 8.36 0.83 3.72
N ALA A 95 7.07 1.04 3.43
CA ALA A 95 6.63 2.03 2.45
C ALA A 95 6.46 3.45 3.01
N ALA A 96 6.58 3.65 4.33
CA ALA A 96 6.21 4.89 5.00
C ALA A 96 6.97 6.12 4.50
N ALA A 97 8.24 5.95 4.09
CA ALA A 97 9.08 7.03 3.62
C ALA A 97 8.72 7.49 2.19
N PHE A 98 8.17 6.61 1.36
CA PHE A 98 7.95 6.87 -0.06
C PHE A 98 6.93 7.98 -0.35
N PRO A 99 5.75 8.03 0.31
CA PRO A 99 4.84 9.17 0.18
C PRO A 99 5.49 10.52 0.55
N GLY A 100 6.51 10.51 1.42
CA GLY A 100 7.30 11.69 1.75
C GLY A 100 8.18 12.18 0.60
N ILE A 101 8.59 11.31 -0.34
CA ILE A 101 9.33 11.71 -1.55
C ILE A 101 8.42 12.49 -2.52
N LEU A 102 7.14 12.12 -2.58
CA LEU A 102 6.13 12.88 -3.32
C LEU A 102 5.92 14.29 -2.74
N ALA A 103 6.27 14.51 -1.46
CA ALA A 103 6.27 15.84 -0.86
C ALA A 103 7.29 16.78 -1.51
N ALA A 104 8.41 16.27 -2.02
CA ALA A 104 9.38 17.05 -2.78
C ALA A 104 8.80 17.55 -4.13
N GLY A 105 7.69 16.98 -4.60
CA GLY A 105 6.98 17.53 -5.73
C GLY A 105 6.20 18.79 -5.44
N TRP A 106 5.98 19.10 -4.17
CA TRP A 106 5.32 20.34 -3.76
C TRP A 106 6.24 21.55 -3.82
N THR A 107 7.56 21.36 -3.88
CA THR A 107 8.54 22.43 -4.11
C THR A 107 8.89 22.61 -5.59
N GLY A 108 8.18 21.92 -6.50
CA GLY A 108 8.45 21.96 -7.94
C GLY A 108 9.73 21.20 -8.34
N GLN A 109 10.35 20.46 -7.43
CA GLN A 109 11.58 19.70 -7.67
C GLN A 109 11.31 18.20 -7.93
N LEU A 110 10.06 17.80 -8.20
CA LEU A 110 9.77 16.41 -8.55
C LEU A 110 10.42 16.10 -9.90
N ARG A 111 11.45 15.26 -9.87
CA ARG A 111 11.94 14.59 -11.07
C ARG A 111 11.16 13.28 -11.19
N PRO A 112 10.30 13.09 -12.21
CA PRO A 112 9.48 11.88 -12.33
C PRO A 112 10.32 10.62 -12.37
N GLU A 113 11.56 10.70 -12.85
CA GLU A 113 12.54 9.60 -12.85
C GLU A 113 12.87 9.14 -11.42
N MET A 114 13.10 10.09 -10.50
CA MET A 114 13.40 9.80 -9.10
C MET A 114 12.24 9.09 -8.39
N VAL A 115 10.99 9.37 -8.78
CA VAL A 115 9.80 8.71 -8.19
C VAL A 115 9.74 7.25 -8.61
N VAL A 116 10.06 6.95 -9.88
CA VAL A 116 10.06 5.57 -10.40
C VAL A 116 11.23 4.79 -9.83
N GLU A 117 12.41 5.39 -9.72
CA GLU A 117 13.61 4.75 -9.16
C GLU A 117 13.51 4.48 -7.66
N SER A 118 12.83 5.37 -6.91
CA SER A 118 12.69 5.24 -5.46
C SER A 118 11.47 4.43 -5.01
N LEU A 119 10.68 3.90 -5.95
CA LEU A 119 9.45 3.16 -5.67
C LEU A 119 9.76 1.86 -4.91
N PRO A 120 9.42 1.74 -3.61
CA PRO A 120 9.71 0.54 -2.86
C PRO A 120 8.81 -0.59 -3.33
N VAL A 121 9.36 -1.79 -3.50
CA VAL A 121 8.57 -2.97 -3.84
C VAL A 121 7.49 -3.23 -2.79
N ALA A 122 7.80 -2.96 -1.51
CA ALA A 122 6.84 -3.03 -0.41
C ALA A 122 5.59 -2.15 -0.60
N PHE A 123 5.76 -0.96 -1.23
CA PHE A 123 4.63 -0.08 -1.55
C PHE A 123 3.69 -0.76 -2.55
N LEU A 124 4.23 -1.42 -3.58
CA LEU A 124 3.42 -2.14 -4.56
C LEU A 124 2.64 -3.30 -3.93
N PHE A 125 3.27 -4.09 -3.06
CA PHE A 125 2.60 -5.16 -2.33
C PHE A 125 1.44 -4.65 -1.48
N VAL A 126 1.65 -3.57 -0.69
CA VAL A 126 0.57 -3.01 0.13
C VAL A 126 -0.53 -2.39 -0.73
N THR A 127 -0.20 -1.74 -1.85
CA THR A 127 -1.22 -1.19 -2.77
C THR A 127 -2.10 -2.29 -3.35
N VAL A 128 -1.51 -3.38 -3.85
CA VAL A 128 -2.27 -4.53 -4.36
C VAL A 128 -3.13 -5.15 -3.26
N PHE A 129 -2.56 -5.32 -2.06
CA PHE A 129 -3.27 -5.90 -0.93
C PHE A 129 -4.45 -5.04 -0.46
N CYS A 130 -4.25 -3.73 -0.29
CA CYS A 130 -5.32 -2.80 0.03
C CYS A 130 -6.38 -2.80 -1.08
N GLY A 131 -5.98 -2.79 -2.36
CA GLY A 131 -6.87 -2.87 -3.51
C GLY A 131 -7.71 -4.16 -3.52
N TYR A 132 -7.14 -5.28 -3.10
CA TYR A 132 -7.88 -6.53 -2.94
C TYR A 132 -8.91 -6.47 -1.80
N LEU A 133 -8.58 -5.82 -0.68
CA LEU A 133 -9.48 -5.68 0.48
C LEU A 133 -10.71 -4.79 0.19
N VAL A 134 -10.66 -3.98 -0.87
CA VAL A 134 -11.77 -3.19 -1.44
C VAL A 134 -12.89 -4.08 -1.96
N ILE A 135 -12.60 -5.31 -2.31
CA ILE A 135 -13.59 -6.21 -2.90
C ILE A 135 -14.66 -6.58 -1.85
N PRO A 136 -15.96 -6.46 -2.17
CA PRO A 136 -17.04 -6.77 -1.26
C PRO A 136 -17.27 -8.29 -1.16
N PHE A 137 -16.40 -9.00 -0.44
CA PHE A 137 -16.51 -10.46 -0.22
C PHE A 137 -17.83 -10.90 0.44
N GLU A 138 -18.55 -9.99 1.08
CA GLU A 138 -19.78 -10.28 1.83
C GLU A 138 -21.02 -10.45 0.95
N GLU A 139 -20.98 -9.92 -0.28
CA GLU A 139 -22.13 -9.96 -1.19
C GLU A 139 -22.17 -11.25 -2.04
N GLY A 140 -21.16 -12.12 -1.91
CA GLY A 140 -21.07 -13.40 -2.58
C GLY A 140 -20.63 -14.53 -1.65
N ASN A 141 -20.79 -15.79 -2.09
CA ASN A 141 -20.24 -16.97 -1.41
C ASN A 141 -18.69 -17.08 -1.52
N THR A 142 -17.99 -15.96 -1.73
CA THR A 142 -16.55 -15.92 -1.95
C THR A 142 -15.83 -15.79 -0.62
N VAL A 143 -15.01 -16.78 -0.29
CA VAL A 143 -14.17 -16.75 0.91
C VAL A 143 -12.90 -15.94 0.62
N PRO A 144 -12.49 -15.00 1.49
CA PRO A 144 -11.28 -14.22 1.27
C PRO A 144 -10.05 -15.14 1.15
N PHE A 145 -9.21 -14.86 0.16
CA PHE A 145 -7.99 -15.61 -0.23
C PHE A 145 -8.28 -16.98 -0.86
N GLY A 146 -9.54 -17.22 -1.24
CA GLY A 146 -9.98 -18.45 -1.88
C GLY A 146 -10.09 -19.64 -0.91
N GLN A 147 -10.76 -20.70 -1.33
CA GLN A 147 -10.89 -21.95 -0.58
C GLN A 147 -9.81 -22.98 -0.98
N TRP A 148 -9.31 -22.92 -2.23
CA TRP A 148 -8.22 -23.78 -2.72
C TRP A 148 -6.94 -23.62 -1.89
N ALA A 149 -6.53 -24.70 -1.23
CA ALA A 149 -5.37 -24.72 -0.35
C ALA A 149 -4.06 -24.32 -1.06
N TRP A 150 -3.91 -24.70 -2.33
CA TRP A 150 -2.71 -24.37 -3.11
C TRP A 150 -2.62 -22.87 -3.45
N LEU A 151 -3.74 -22.23 -3.83
CA LEU A 151 -3.78 -20.78 -4.08
C LEU A 151 -3.43 -20.01 -2.81
N ARG A 152 -3.97 -20.45 -1.67
CA ARG A 152 -3.63 -19.87 -0.35
C ARG A 152 -2.15 -20.03 -0.04
N ALA A 153 -1.57 -21.20 -0.31
CA ALA A 153 -0.14 -21.44 -0.09
C ALA A 153 0.72 -20.52 -0.98
N VAL A 154 0.40 -20.41 -2.27
CA VAL A 154 1.11 -19.50 -3.20
C VAL A 154 0.99 -18.05 -2.73
N THR A 155 -0.20 -17.61 -2.33
CA THR A 155 -0.44 -16.25 -1.84
C THR A 155 0.37 -15.97 -0.57
N TRP A 156 0.43 -16.93 0.36
CA TRP A 156 1.24 -16.82 1.58
C TRP A 156 2.74 -16.80 1.30
N LEU A 157 3.22 -17.65 0.40
CA LEU A 157 4.64 -17.69 0.02
C LEU A 157 5.06 -16.38 -0.64
N ALA A 158 4.24 -15.86 -1.55
CA ALA A 158 4.51 -14.59 -2.21
C ALA A 158 4.46 -13.41 -1.23
N ALA A 159 3.50 -13.43 -0.28
CA ALA A 159 3.45 -12.42 0.78
C ALA A 159 4.65 -12.50 1.73
N ALA A 160 5.07 -13.71 2.12
CA ALA A 160 6.24 -13.92 2.97
C ALA A 160 7.52 -13.45 2.29
N TYR A 161 7.70 -13.76 1.00
CA TYR A 161 8.79 -13.23 0.20
C TYR A 161 8.75 -11.70 0.17
N GLY A 162 7.60 -11.08 -0.11
CA GLY A 162 7.45 -9.62 -0.11
C GLY A 162 7.75 -8.98 1.26
N VAL A 163 7.44 -9.65 2.37
CA VAL A 163 7.82 -9.22 3.73
C VAL A 163 9.34 -9.29 3.92
N LEU A 164 9.97 -10.38 3.50
CA LEU A 164 11.42 -10.53 3.60
C LEU A 164 12.14 -9.49 2.74
N THR A 165 11.66 -9.22 1.53
CA THR A 165 12.18 -8.15 0.66
C THR A 165 12.02 -6.79 1.31
N ALA A 166 10.84 -6.49 1.88
CA ALA A 166 10.61 -5.23 2.58
C ALA A 166 11.59 -5.02 3.75
N ILE A 167 11.87 -6.07 4.53
CA ILE A 167 12.85 -6.02 5.62
C ILE A 167 14.26 -5.86 5.07
N ALA A 168 14.62 -6.54 3.97
CA ALA A 168 15.96 -6.51 3.41
C ALA A 168 16.33 -5.17 2.78
N GLU A 169 15.41 -4.56 2.02
CA GLU A 169 15.66 -3.36 1.22
C GLU A 169 15.43 -2.05 1.99
N THR A 170 14.61 -2.08 3.06
CA THR A 170 14.30 -0.85 3.79
C THR A 170 15.44 -0.49 4.74
N GLU A 171 16.19 0.55 4.39
CA GLU A 171 17.21 1.12 5.27
C GLU A 171 16.59 1.60 6.59
N GLY A 172 17.21 1.22 7.72
CA GLY A 172 16.73 1.62 9.04
C GLY A 172 15.40 0.99 9.46
N PHE A 173 14.91 -0.05 8.77
CA PHE A 173 13.70 -0.79 9.16
C PHE A 173 13.71 -1.17 10.65
N GLY A 174 14.86 -1.62 11.16
CA GLY A 174 15.04 -2.02 12.55
C GLY A 174 14.95 -0.89 13.58
N ALA A 175 15.02 0.38 13.17
CA ALA A 175 14.90 1.52 14.08
C ALA A 175 13.49 1.65 14.67
N ILE A 176 12.46 1.34 13.88
CA ILE A 176 11.06 1.37 14.30
C ILE A 176 10.79 0.36 15.44
N PRO A 177 11.03 -0.95 15.26
CA PRO A 177 10.80 -1.93 16.33
C PRO A 177 11.74 -1.73 17.52
N ALA A 178 12.99 -1.29 17.30
CA ALA A 178 13.92 -0.99 18.39
C ALA A 178 13.41 0.13 19.31
N ARG A 179 12.83 1.20 18.74
CA ARG A 179 12.21 2.28 19.52
C ARG A 179 10.93 1.82 20.22
N MET A 180 10.08 1.04 19.56
CA MET A 180 8.83 0.55 20.14
C MET A 180 9.05 -0.41 21.32
N LEU A 181 10.07 -1.26 21.23
CA LEU A 181 10.40 -2.25 22.27
C LEU A 181 11.39 -1.72 23.32
N GLY A 182 11.92 -0.51 23.14
CA GLY A 182 12.96 0.05 24.01
C GLY A 182 14.28 -0.73 23.98
N MET A 183 14.54 -1.46 22.90
CA MET A 183 15.68 -2.38 22.77
C MET A 183 16.56 -1.98 21.57
N PRO A 184 17.61 -1.16 21.78
CA PRO A 184 18.43 -0.61 20.69
C PRO A 184 19.22 -1.68 19.92
N TRP A 185 19.52 -2.82 20.54
CA TRP A 185 20.24 -3.93 19.90
C TRP A 185 19.45 -4.59 18.75
N ILE A 186 18.12 -4.43 18.72
CA ILE A 186 17.27 -4.97 17.65
C ILE A 186 17.61 -4.30 16.32
N ALA A 187 17.87 -3.00 16.33
CA ALA A 187 18.21 -2.26 15.12
C ALA A 187 19.52 -2.75 14.51
N SER A 188 20.56 -2.96 15.34
CA SER A 188 21.86 -3.46 14.87
C SER A 188 21.80 -4.92 14.44
N ALA A 189 21.02 -5.77 15.12
CA ALA A 189 20.82 -7.16 14.73
C ALA A 189 20.12 -7.28 13.37
N ILE A 190 19.06 -6.50 13.13
CA ILE A 190 18.36 -6.47 11.84
C ILE A 190 19.31 -5.96 10.75
N ALA A 191 19.99 -4.83 10.98
CA ALA A 191 20.92 -4.26 10.02
C ALA A 191 22.06 -5.22 9.62
N ALA A 192 22.54 -6.05 10.55
CA ALA A 192 23.56 -7.05 10.26
C ALA A 192 23.07 -8.20 9.36
N VAL A 193 21.78 -8.52 9.40
CA VAL A 193 21.17 -9.62 8.62
C VAL A 193 20.65 -9.14 7.26
N GLN A 194 20.22 -7.87 7.16
CA GLN A 194 19.70 -7.26 5.93
C GLN A 194 20.54 -7.54 4.66
N PRO A 195 21.87 -7.36 4.62
CA PRO A 195 22.64 -7.58 3.39
C PRO A 195 22.67 -9.06 2.96
N ARG A 196 22.69 -9.99 3.93
CA ARG A 196 22.62 -11.43 3.63
C ARG A 196 21.22 -11.83 3.15
N LEU A 197 20.19 -11.23 3.72
CA LEU A 197 18.82 -11.48 3.30
C LEU A 197 18.60 -10.95 1.88
N ALA A 198 19.09 -9.75 1.57
CA ALA A 198 19.04 -9.17 0.23
C ALA A 198 19.74 -10.06 -0.81
N SER A 199 20.94 -10.58 -0.50
CA SER A 199 21.66 -11.45 -1.43
C SER A 199 20.99 -12.80 -1.67
N ILE A 200 20.32 -13.37 -0.65
CA ILE A 200 19.55 -14.61 -0.80
C ILE A 200 18.29 -14.36 -1.64
N LEU A 201 17.59 -13.23 -1.41
CA LEU A 201 16.35 -12.89 -2.10
C LEU A 201 16.56 -12.50 -3.57
N ASP A 202 17.74 -11.98 -3.91
CA ASP A 202 18.16 -11.69 -5.27
C ASP A 202 18.27 -12.96 -6.13
N LEU A 203 18.35 -14.15 -5.53
CA LEU A 203 18.42 -15.45 -6.23
C LEU A 203 19.55 -15.52 -7.29
N GLY A 204 20.57 -14.67 -7.15
CA GLY A 204 21.69 -14.55 -8.09
C GLY A 204 21.41 -13.70 -9.33
N ALA A 205 20.29 -12.95 -9.39
CA ALA A 205 19.94 -12.10 -10.52
C ALA A 205 20.68 -10.75 -10.56
N GLY A 206 21.33 -10.35 -9.46
CA GLY A 206 21.99 -9.04 -9.33
C GLY A 206 21.03 -7.85 -9.42
N SER A 207 19.72 -8.05 -9.23
CA SER A 207 18.70 -7.04 -9.49
C SER A 207 17.42 -7.27 -8.68
N THR A 208 16.54 -6.26 -8.60
CA THR A 208 15.23 -6.35 -7.93
C THR A 208 14.17 -7.11 -8.75
N THR A 209 14.54 -7.67 -9.91
CA THR A 209 13.66 -8.43 -10.80
C THR A 209 12.91 -9.59 -10.14
N PRO A 210 13.49 -10.45 -9.26
CA PRO A 210 12.75 -11.55 -8.65
C PRO A 210 11.62 -11.03 -7.76
N ALA A 211 11.79 -9.87 -7.11
CA ALA A 211 10.74 -9.28 -6.28
C ALA A 211 9.53 -8.82 -7.11
N TYR A 212 9.76 -8.26 -8.30
CA TYR A 212 8.68 -7.93 -9.23
C TYR A 212 7.98 -9.17 -9.80
N VAL A 213 8.72 -10.25 -10.07
CA VAL A 213 8.13 -11.53 -10.50
C VAL A 213 7.23 -12.10 -9.40
N VAL A 214 7.70 -12.10 -8.15
CA VAL A 214 6.89 -12.57 -7.02
C VAL A 214 5.68 -11.67 -6.77
N LEU A 215 5.81 -10.36 -6.97
CA LEU A 215 4.67 -9.43 -6.95
C LEU A 215 3.64 -9.80 -8.02
N ALA A 216 4.07 -10.10 -9.25
CA ALA A 216 3.17 -10.52 -10.32
C ALA A 216 2.45 -11.84 -9.97
N ILE A 217 3.16 -12.79 -9.35
CA ILE A 217 2.58 -14.03 -8.83
C ILE A 217 1.54 -13.72 -7.74
N PHE A 218 1.85 -12.80 -6.82
CA PHE A 218 0.92 -12.38 -5.77
C PHE A 218 -0.36 -11.79 -6.37
N VAL A 219 -0.24 -10.84 -7.31
CA VAL A 219 -1.37 -10.24 -8.03
C VAL A 219 -2.21 -11.31 -8.71
N ALA A 220 -1.57 -12.23 -9.45
CA ALA A 220 -2.26 -13.30 -10.16
C ALA A 220 -2.97 -14.26 -9.20
N ALA A 221 -2.34 -14.65 -8.09
CA ALA A 221 -2.92 -15.54 -7.10
C ALA A 221 -4.13 -14.91 -6.40
N VAL A 222 -3.99 -13.64 -6.02
CA VAL A 222 -5.07 -12.86 -5.38
C VAL A 222 -6.22 -12.63 -6.36
N ALA A 223 -5.96 -12.33 -7.64
CA ALA A 223 -6.98 -12.23 -8.67
C ALA A 223 -7.67 -13.57 -8.95
N ALA A 224 -6.89 -14.66 -9.03
CA ALA A 224 -7.42 -16.01 -9.23
C ALA A 224 -8.29 -16.46 -8.04
N SER A 225 -8.01 -15.98 -6.83
CA SER A 225 -8.82 -16.28 -5.64
C SER A 225 -10.26 -15.73 -5.74
N LEU A 226 -10.51 -14.76 -6.63
CA LEU A 226 -11.83 -14.20 -6.91
C LEU A 226 -12.70 -15.06 -7.83
N LEU A 227 -12.09 -16.03 -8.53
CA LEU A 227 -12.81 -16.88 -9.46
C LEU A 227 -13.72 -17.88 -8.71
N PRO A 228 -14.91 -18.20 -9.27
CA PRO A 228 -15.75 -19.26 -8.76
C PRO A 228 -14.97 -20.56 -8.61
N GLN A 229 -14.95 -21.11 -7.39
CA GLN A 229 -14.16 -22.31 -7.09
C GLN A 229 -14.86 -23.62 -7.45
N ASP A 230 -16.15 -23.54 -7.80
CA ASP A 230 -16.88 -24.59 -8.49
C ASP A 230 -16.55 -24.55 -9.98
N VAL A 231 -15.84 -25.58 -10.46
CA VAL A 231 -15.44 -25.72 -11.87
C VAL A 231 -16.65 -25.71 -12.81
N ALA A 232 -17.79 -26.24 -12.37
CA ALA A 232 -19.06 -26.22 -13.10
C ALA A 232 -19.61 -24.78 -13.27
N LEU A 233 -19.51 -23.96 -12.22
CA LEU A 233 -19.95 -22.56 -12.20
C LEU A 233 -18.96 -21.65 -12.95
N LEU A 234 -17.67 -21.97 -12.91
CA LEU A 234 -16.62 -21.32 -13.68
C LEU A 234 -16.84 -21.53 -15.18
N ARG A 235 -17.09 -22.79 -15.59
CA ARG A 235 -17.40 -23.13 -16.98
C ARG A 235 -18.66 -22.42 -17.46
N ALA A 236 -19.71 -22.37 -16.62
CA ALA A 236 -20.95 -21.68 -16.92
C ALA A 236 -20.78 -20.14 -17.03
N ARG A 237 -19.93 -19.51 -16.22
CA ARG A 237 -19.62 -18.07 -16.34
C ARG A 237 -18.78 -17.75 -17.57
N LEU A 238 -17.85 -18.62 -17.94
CA LEU A 238 -17.01 -18.46 -19.13
C LEU A 238 -17.77 -18.75 -20.43
N SER A 239 -18.81 -19.60 -20.39
CA SER A 239 -19.65 -19.92 -21.53
C SER A 239 -20.91 -19.05 -21.64
N ALA A 240 -21.29 -18.32 -20.58
CA ALA A 240 -22.42 -17.42 -20.63
C ALA A 240 -22.06 -16.15 -21.42
N PRO A 241 -22.83 -15.78 -22.47
CA PRO A 241 -22.70 -14.46 -23.07
C PRO A 241 -22.94 -13.40 -21.98
N PHE A 242 -22.12 -12.35 -21.99
CA PHE A 242 -22.08 -11.27 -21.02
C PHE A 242 -23.41 -10.51 -20.98
N MET A 243 -24.43 -11.08 -20.34
CA MET A 243 -25.71 -10.40 -20.14
C MET A 243 -25.63 -9.61 -18.83
N LEU A 244 -25.76 -8.28 -18.97
CA LEU A 244 -25.92 -7.34 -17.87
C LEU A 244 -26.97 -7.88 -16.89
N ARG A 245 -26.53 -8.06 -15.65
CA ARG A 245 -27.30 -8.63 -14.53
C ARG A 245 -28.32 -7.59 -14.05
N GLY A 246 -29.34 -7.34 -14.88
CA GLY A 246 -30.41 -6.38 -14.64
C GLY A 246 -31.66 -6.60 -15.51
N SER A 247 -31.68 -7.61 -16.40
CA SER A 247 -32.82 -7.89 -17.29
C SER A 247 -33.79 -8.95 -16.75
N ARG A 248 -33.63 -9.44 -15.50
CA ARG A 248 -34.62 -10.34 -14.88
C ARG A 248 -35.33 -9.67 -13.72
N ARG A 249 -36.44 -9.02 -14.11
CA ARG A 249 -37.61 -8.57 -13.33
C ARG A 249 -37.38 -7.44 -12.34
#